data_AF-A0A496ULA8-F1
#
_entry.id   AF-A0A496ULA8-F1
#
_cell.length_a   1.000
_cell.length_b   1.000
_cell.length_c   1.000
_cell.angle_alpha   90.00
_cell.angle_beta   90.00
_cell.angle_gamma   90.00
#
_symmetry.space_group_name_H-M   'P 1'
#
loop_
_entity.id
_entity.type
_entity.pdbx_description
1 polymer ?
#
loop_
_entity_poly.entity_id
_entity_poly.type
_entity_poly.pdbx_seq_one_letter_code
_entity_poly.pdbx_strand_id
1 'polypeptide(L)'
;MRVKTLLCVFSMCILLSCGTVTQESLLRQSELYASRIAFGWEKLGSFQLRGSARLQGSNLVARGPFVLWGHAEEGLLRGDFFGPDGRPVISIKGDSTGILIYMPGDEYASFTPG
;
A
#
# COMPACT_ATOMS: atom_id res chain seq x y z
N MET A 1 1.73 -25.60 48.24
CA MET A 1 2.46 -25.87 46.98
C MET A 1 1.56 -25.89 45.73
N ARG A 2 0.57 -24.99 45.57
CA ARG A 2 -0.37 -25.02 44.42
C ARG A 2 -0.42 -23.74 43.56
N VAL A 3 0.16 -22.63 44.02
CA VAL A 3 0.09 -21.33 43.32
C VAL A 3 1.23 -21.16 42.30
N LYS A 4 2.42 -21.69 42.57
CA LYS A 4 3.58 -21.58 41.67
C LYS A 4 3.38 -22.37 40.36
N THR A 5 2.69 -23.51 40.41
CA THR A 5 2.44 -24.35 39.23
C THR A 5 1.41 -23.71 38.29
N LEU A 6 0.42 -22.97 38.82
CA LEU A 6 -0.60 -22.30 38.02
C LEU A 6 -0.02 -21.10 37.25
N LEU A 7 0.91 -20.35 37.86
CA LEU A 7 1.57 -19.20 37.23
C LEU A 7 2.47 -19.63 36.06
N CYS A 8 3.17 -20.76 36.19
CA CYS A 8 4.03 -21.27 35.11
C CYS A 8 3.22 -21.71 33.88
N VAL A 9 2.07 -22.35 34.08
CA VAL A 9 1.20 -22.77 32.96
C VAL A 9 0.60 -21.55 32.26
N PHE A 10 0.18 -20.53 33.01
CA PHE A 10 -0.35 -19.29 32.41
C PHE A 10 0.71 -18.49 31.63
N SER A 11 1.95 -18.45 32.14
CA SER A 11 3.08 -17.81 31.44
C SER A 11 3.49 -18.57 30.16
N MET A 12 3.28 -19.89 30.11
CA MET A 12 3.60 -20.72 28.94
C MET A 12 2.56 -20.55 27.83
N CYS A 13 1.29 -20.34 28.17
CA CYS A 13 0.22 -20.07 27.20
C CYS A 13 0.36 -18.69 26.51
N ILE A 14 0.90 -17.69 27.20
CA ILE A 14 1.08 -16.33 26.65
C ILE A 14 2.24 -16.28 25.64
N LEU A 15 3.26 -17.13 25.79
CA LEU A 15 4.38 -17.20 24.85
C LEU A 15 4.02 -17.96 23.56
N LEU A 16 2.98 -18.78 23.57
CA LEU A 16 2.50 -19.54 22.40
C LEU A 16 1.49 -18.77 21.54
N SER A 17 0.98 -17.61 22.00
CA SER A 17 -0.02 -16.82 21.27
C SER A 17 0.55 -15.67 20.43
N CYS A 18 1.87 -15.46 20.43
CA CYS A 18 2.52 -14.61 19.44
C CYS A 18 2.55 -15.36 18.10
N GLY A 19 1.40 -15.37 17.41
CA GLY A 19 1.32 -15.80 16.03
C GLY A 19 2.32 -15.01 15.21
N THR A 20 3.38 -15.69 14.76
CA THR A 20 4.36 -15.11 13.86
C THR A 20 3.64 -14.80 12.55
N VAL A 21 3.42 -13.52 12.29
CA VAL A 21 2.96 -13.05 10.98
C VAL A 21 4.05 -13.43 9.98
N THR A 22 3.82 -14.48 9.21
CA THR A 22 4.77 -14.95 8.20
C THR A 22 4.75 -14.00 7.01
N GLN A 23 5.87 -13.85 6.32
CA GLN A 23 5.97 -13.04 5.10
C GLN A 23 4.93 -13.49 4.05
N GLU A 24 4.68 -14.79 3.97
CA GLU A 24 3.66 -15.40 3.12
C GLU A 24 2.23 -14.96 3.48
N SER A 25 1.93 -14.81 4.78
CA SER A 25 0.62 -14.30 5.23
C SER A 25 0.40 -12.83 4.86
N LEU A 26 1.45 -12.01 4.91
CA LEU A 26 1.41 -10.60 4.50
C LEU A 26 1.27 -10.48 2.98
N LEU A 27 2.01 -11.27 2.22
CA LEU A 27 1.90 -11.30 0.75
C LEU A 27 0.49 -11.71 0.33
N ARG A 28 -0.06 -12.78 0.90
CA ARG A 28 -1.43 -13.23 0.63
C ARG A 28 -2.48 -12.20 1.05
N GLN A 29 -2.29 -11.52 2.19
CA GLN A 29 -3.16 -10.40 2.56
C GLN A 29 -3.05 -9.25 1.57
N SER A 30 -1.85 -8.92 1.10
CA SER A 30 -1.65 -7.86 0.12
C SER A 30 -2.28 -8.22 -1.24
N GLU A 31 -2.19 -9.48 -1.68
CA GLU A 31 -2.87 -10.00 -2.88
C GLU A 31 -4.39 -9.99 -2.72
N LEU A 32 -4.92 -10.36 -1.54
CA LEU A 32 -6.35 -10.28 -1.24
C LEU A 32 -6.85 -8.83 -1.14
N TYR A 33 -6.02 -7.91 -0.64
CA TYR A 33 -6.33 -6.48 -0.65
C TYR A 33 -6.29 -5.93 -2.07
N ALA A 34 -5.27 -6.26 -2.86
CA ALA A 34 -5.12 -5.82 -4.25
C ALA A 34 -6.22 -6.37 -5.16
N SER A 35 -6.59 -7.65 -5.03
CA SER A 35 -7.69 -8.27 -5.78
C SER A 35 -9.07 -7.74 -5.39
N ARG A 36 -9.20 -7.07 -4.23
CA ARG A 36 -10.43 -6.39 -3.79
C ARG A 36 -10.50 -4.93 -4.20
N ILE A 37 -9.43 -4.36 -4.74
CA ILE A 37 -9.48 -3.05 -5.39
C ILE A 37 -10.03 -3.26 -6.81
N ALA A 38 -11.31 -3.61 -6.90
CA ALA A 38 -12.08 -3.36 -8.11
C ALA A 38 -12.56 -1.91 -8.01
N PHE A 39 -11.96 -1.00 -8.78
CA PHE A 39 -12.46 0.38 -8.87
C PHE A 39 -13.82 0.34 -9.59
N GLY A 40 -14.90 0.37 -8.80
CA GLY A 40 -16.26 0.53 -9.29
C GLY A 40 -16.61 2.01 -9.37
N TRP A 41 -16.84 2.52 -10.58
CA TRP A 41 -17.33 3.88 -10.80
C TRP A 41 -18.82 3.95 -10.50
N GLU A 42 -19.20 4.13 -9.23
CA GLU A 42 -20.60 4.33 -8.87
C GLU A 42 -20.99 5.80 -9.00
N LYS A 43 -21.70 6.14 -10.09
CA LYS A 43 -22.35 7.45 -10.32
C LYS A 43 -21.40 8.66 -10.42
N LEU A 44 -20.12 8.43 -10.71
CA LEU A 44 -19.10 9.47 -10.87
C LEU A 44 -18.27 9.18 -12.14
N GLY A 45 -18.00 10.21 -12.95
CA GLY A 45 -17.12 10.11 -14.13
C GLY A 45 -15.66 10.44 -13.85
N SER A 46 -15.38 11.12 -12.75
CA SER A 46 -14.03 11.40 -12.26
C SER A 46 -14.05 11.65 -10.74
N PHE A 47 -12.91 11.46 -10.09
CA PHE A 47 -12.71 11.88 -8.71
C PHE A 47 -11.28 12.34 -8.48
N GLN A 48 -11.09 13.07 -7.38
CA GLN A 48 -9.79 13.43 -6.87
C GLN A 48 -9.74 13.21 -5.36
N LEU A 49 -8.77 12.41 -4.90
CA LEU A 49 -8.43 12.27 -3.49
C LEU A 49 -7.14 13.04 -3.22
N ARG A 50 -7.12 13.81 -2.13
CA ARG A 50 -5.94 14.55 -1.67
C ARG A 50 -5.71 14.24 -0.21
N GLY A 51 -4.46 14.18 0.19
CA GLY A 51 -4.10 14.02 1.59
C GLY A 51 -2.62 14.03 1.80
N SER A 52 -2.20 13.46 2.92
CA SER A 52 -0.80 13.25 3.25
C SER A 52 -0.57 11.77 3.49
N ALA A 53 0.51 11.24 2.95
CA ALA A 53 0.84 9.83 3.06
C ALA A 53 2.33 9.64 3.36
N ARG A 54 2.66 8.47 3.90
CA ARG A 54 4.04 8.03 4.11
C ARG A 54 4.30 6.88 3.16
N LEU A 55 5.29 7.05 2.29
CA LEU A 55 5.87 6.01 1.46
C LEU A 55 7.07 5.42 2.20
N GLN A 56 7.10 4.09 2.29
CA GLN A 56 8.18 3.35 2.92
C GLN A 56 8.54 2.16 2.04
N GLY A 57 9.71 2.23 1.40
CA GLY A 57 10.36 1.16 0.66
C GLY A 57 11.75 0.88 1.22
N SER A 58 12.48 -0.06 0.60
CA SER A 58 13.85 -0.41 1.00
C SER A 58 14.82 0.77 0.91
N ASN A 59 14.66 1.62 -0.10
CA ASN A 59 15.57 2.73 -0.39
C ASN A 59 14.91 4.11 -0.31
N LEU A 60 13.62 4.17 0.06
CA LEU A 60 12.86 5.42 0.08
C LEU A 60 11.97 5.50 1.31
N VAL A 61 12.17 6.55 2.11
CA VAL A 61 11.23 6.97 3.13
C VAL A 61 10.83 8.40 2.80
N ALA A 62 9.60 8.57 2.32
CA ALA A 62 9.04 9.87 1.98
C ALA A 62 7.74 10.08 2.77
N ARG A 63 7.54 11.29 3.30
CA ARG A 63 6.26 11.70 3.89
C ARG A 63 5.91 13.04 3.29
N GLY A 64 4.72 13.14 2.71
CA GLY A 64 4.33 14.36 2.02
C GLY A 64 2.90 14.30 1.51
N PRO A 65 2.47 15.37 0.82
CA PRO A 65 1.20 15.41 0.13
C PRO A 65 1.12 14.31 -0.92
N PHE A 66 -0.07 13.76 -1.11
CA PHE A 66 -0.39 12.91 -2.25
C PHE A 66 -1.68 13.39 -2.89
N VAL A 67 -1.79 13.12 -4.19
CA VAL A 67 -3.02 13.33 -4.95
C VAL A 67 -3.26 12.12 -5.84
N LEU A 68 -4.47 11.55 -5.78
CA LEU A 68 -4.93 10.48 -6.66
C LEU A 68 -6.10 11.01 -7.48
N TRP A 69 -5.97 10.94 -8.79
CA TRP A 69 -7.02 11.20 -9.77
C TRP A 69 -7.51 9.89 -10.34
N GLY A 70 -8.80 9.84 -10.64
CA GLY A 70 -9.35 8.82 -11.50
C GLY A 70 -10.30 9.42 -12.53
N HIS A 71 -10.33 8.80 -13.71
CA HIS A 71 -11.26 9.10 -14.79
C HIS A 71 -11.89 7.81 -15.31
N ALA A 72 -13.23 7.75 -15.28
CA ALA A 72 -14.00 6.56 -15.64
C ALA A 72 -13.93 6.24 -17.14
N GLU A 73 -14.05 7.26 -17.98
CA GLU A 73 -14.04 7.11 -19.45
C GLU A 73 -12.70 6.59 -19.96
N GLU A 74 -11.61 7.05 -19.37
CA GLU A 74 -10.25 6.62 -19.73
C GLU A 74 -9.85 5.31 -19.05
N GLY A 75 -10.65 4.83 -18.08
CA GLY A 75 -10.27 3.69 -17.23
C GLY A 75 -8.98 3.93 -16.45
N LEU A 76 -8.65 5.19 -16.20
CA LEU A 76 -7.31 5.62 -15.82
C LEU A 76 -7.25 6.14 -14.39
N LEU A 77 -6.24 5.68 -13.66
CA LEU A 77 -5.82 6.22 -12.37
C LEU A 77 -4.45 6.87 -12.52
N ARG A 78 -4.28 8.00 -11.84
CA ARG A 78 -2.99 8.68 -11.69
C ARG A 78 -2.80 9.07 -10.23
N GLY A 79 -1.65 8.77 -9.66
CA GLY A 79 -1.27 9.19 -8.31
C GLY A 79 0.07 9.90 -8.32
N ASP A 80 0.16 11.08 -7.71
CA ASP A 80 1.43 11.78 -7.52
C ASP A 80 1.70 11.97 -6.02
N PHE A 81 2.90 11.62 -5.59
CA PHE A 81 3.42 11.90 -4.24
C PHE A 81 4.44 13.01 -4.33
N PHE A 82 4.31 14.02 -3.47
CA PHE A 82 5.11 15.23 -3.55
C PHE A 82 6.16 15.29 -2.45
N GLY A 83 7.36 15.74 -2.83
CA GLY A 83 8.42 16.13 -1.92
C GLY A 83 8.14 17.47 -1.25
N PRO A 84 8.98 17.87 -0.28
CA PRO A 84 8.87 19.17 0.38
C PRO A 84 9.08 20.37 -0.57
N ASP A 85 9.72 20.14 -1.71
CA ASP A 85 9.92 21.11 -2.80
C ASP A 85 8.68 21.27 -3.71
N GLY A 86 7.61 20.52 -3.44
CA GLY A 86 6.38 20.52 -4.24
C GLY A 86 6.51 19.79 -5.58
N ARG A 87 7.62 19.09 -5.84
CA ARG A 87 7.80 18.27 -7.04
C ARG A 87 7.41 16.83 -6.75
N PRO A 88 6.89 16.08 -7.74
CA PRO A 88 6.60 14.68 -7.55
C PRO A 88 7.91 13.92 -7.25
N VAL A 89 7.88 13.05 -6.24
CA VAL A 89 8.94 12.07 -5.95
C VAL A 89 8.62 10.71 -6.53
N ILE A 90 7.33 10.39 -6.65
CA ILE A 90 6.80 9.22 -7.35
C ILE A 90 5.52 9.63 -8.06
N SER A 91 5.41 9.21 -9.31
CA SER A 91 4.17 9.24 -10.10
C SER A 91 3.77 7.81 -10.44
N ILE A 92 2.50 7.49 -10.23
CA ILE A 92 1.91 6.20 -10.53
C ILE A 92 0.81 6.43 -11.55
N LYS A 93 0.78 5.63 -12.61
CA LYS A 93 -0.29 5.61 -13.59
C LYS A 93 -0.77 4.18 -13.73
N GLY A 94 -2.07 3.93 -13.70
CA GLY A 94 -2.60 2.58 -13.83
C GLY A 94 -3.93 2.56 -14.54
N ASP A 95 -4.15 1.52 -15.34
CA ASP A 95 -5.41 1.21 -16.00
C ASP A 95 -5.64 -0.31 -15.96
N SER A 96 -6.56 -0.82 -16.78
CA SER A 96 -6.83 -2.26 -16.86
C SER A 96 -5.68 -3.09 -17.43
N THR A 97 -4.66 -2.46 -18.02
CA THR A 97 -3.51 -3.15 -18.64
C THR A 97 -2.34 -3.33 -17.68
N GLY A 98 -2.26 -2.50 -16.64
CA GLY A 98 -1.21 -2.59 -15.64
C GLY A 98 -0.94 -1.28 -14.93
N ILE A 99 0.17 -1.25 -14.20
CA ILE A 99 0.62 -0.12 -13.40
C ILE A 99 2.02 0.29 -13.84
N LEU A 100 2.16 1.55 -14.20
CA LEU A 100 3.41 2.23 -14.48
C LEU A 100 3.81 3.09 -13.27
N ILE A 101 5.04 2.93 -12.79
CA ILE A 101 5.63 3.73 -11.72
C ILE A 101 6.81 4.49 -12.30
N TYR A 102 6.75 5.81 -12.18
CA TYR A 102 7.81 6.73 -12.57
C TYR A 102 8.36 7.44 -11.33
N MET A 103 9.67 7.39 -11.16
CA MET A 103 10.39 8.16 -10.14
C MET A 103 11.29 9.15 -10.89
N PRO A 104 11.15 10.47 -10.69
CA PRO A 104 11.90 11.44 -11.50
C PRO A 104 13.42 11.37 -11.37
N GLY A 105 13.94 10.70 -10.33
CA GLY A 105 15.37 10.44 -10.18
C GLY A 105 15.87 9.23 -10.97
N ASP A 106 14.97 8.42 -11.52
CA ASP A 106 15.31 7.20 -12.24
C ASP A 106 15.32 7.42 -13.75
N GLU A 107 16.21 6.73 -14.44
CA GLU A 107 16.31 6.77 -15.90
C GLU A 107 15.13 6.05 -16.58
N TYR A 108 14.52 5.09 -15.89
CA TYR A 108 13.47 4.23 -16.43
C TYR A 108 12.24 4.20 -15.52
N ALA A 109 11.06 4.12 -16.12
CA ALA A 109 9.84 3.77 -15.41
C ALA A 109 9.71 2.25 -15.27
N SER A 110 9.15 1.80 -14.15
CA SER A 110 8.82 0.39 -13.93
C SER A 110 7.39 0.11 -14.33
N PHE A 111 7.15 -0.92 -15.15
CA PHE A 111 5.82 -1.35 -15.53
C PHE A 111 5.53 -2.75 -15.00
N THR A 112 4.39 -2.91 -14.33
CA THR A 112 3.88 -4.19 -13.86
C THR A 112 2.56 -4.47 -14.60
N PRO A 113 2.49 -5.52 -15.43
CA PRO A 113 1.26 -5.90 -16.13
C PRO A 113 0.19 -6.38 -15.13
N GLY A 114 -1.07 -6.13 -15.48
CA GLY A 114 -2.25 -6.58 -14.72
C GLY A 114 -2.68 -8.02 -15.02
#